data_AF-A0A1E5IWC5-F1
#
_entry.id   AF-A0A1E5IWC5-F1
#
_cell.length_a   1.000
_cell.length_b   1.000
_cell.length_c   1.000
_cell.angle_alpha   90.00
_cell.angle_beta   90.00
_cell.angle_gamma   90.00
#
_symmetry.space_group_name_H-M   'P 1'
#
loop_
_entity.id
_entity.type
_entity.pdbx_description
1 polymer ?
#
loop_
_entity_poly.entity_id
_entity_poly.type
_entity_poly.pdbx_seq_one_letter_code
_entity_poly.pdbx_strand_id
1 'polypeptide(L)'
;MTLIRSLGQQWTKATLAHRLNLSLLHSTNVQQLFAGATSLSTVTHSVAALVFTQGQPIWLPPMDNTSEQVLSSELTLHCLFEASRLLFVKELNQGQLTQSEHLILAIANQWSTELQERDSGNANSHLPADKVQNEQRDDDMLSDHSRQLCNLLKTINTQLEAARSQQRQANRNMGLNQSV
;
A
#
# COMPACT_ATOMS: atom_id res chain seq x y z
N MET A 1 -19.50 -11.72 -25.98
CA MET A 1 -18.35 -12.36 -25.29
C MET A 1 -17.96 -11.54 -24.06
N THR A 2 -18.72 -11.67 -22.98
CA THR A 2 -18.55 -10.84 -21.76
C THR A 2 -18.06 -11.66 -20.58
N LEU A 3 -18.48 -12.93 -20.51
CA LEU A 3 -18.10 -13.87 -19.45
C LEU A 3 -16.60 -14.22 -19.48
N ILE A 4 -16.05 -14.53 -20.66
CA ILE A 4 -14.61 -14.85 -20.80
C ILE A 4 -13.74 -13.66 -20.35
N ARG A 5 -14.17 -12.44 -20.68
CA ARG A 5 -13.49 -11.21 -20.27
C ARG A 5 -13.61 -10.96 -18.76
N SER A 6 -14.78 -11.18 -18.17
CA SER A 6 -14.98 -11.01 -16.72
C SER A 6 -14.22 -12.05 -15.91
N LEU A 7 -14.15 -13.31 -16.38
CA LEU A 7 -13.33 -14.36 -15.77
C LEU A 7 -11.84 -14.00 -15.85
N GLY A 8 -11.36 -13.52 -16.99
CA GLY A 8 -9.98 -13.06 -17.15
C GLY A 8 -9.62 -11.95 -16.16
N GLN A 9 -10.50 -10.95 -16.00
CA GLN A 9 -10.29 -9.86 -15.04
C GLN A 9 -10.33 -10.31 -13.58
N GLN A 10 -11.23 -11.23 -13.23
CA GLN A 10 -11.27 -11.82 -11.89
C GLN A 10 -10.00 -12.63 -11.60
N TRP A 11 -9.47 -13.35 -12.60
CA TRP A 11 -8.22 -14.09 -12.48
C TRP A 11 -7.05 -13.13 -12.24
N THR A 12 -6.88 -12.10 -13.07
CA THR A 12 -5.79 -11.12 -12.91
C THR A 12 -5.85 -10.44 -11.53
N LYS A 13 -7.04 -10.10 -11.06
CA LYS A 13 -7.25 -9.53 -9.72
C LYS A 13 -6.83 -10.51 -8.61
N ALA A 14 -7.23 -11.78 -8.72
CA ALA A 14 -6.86 -12.81 -7.74
C ALA A 14 -5.35 -13.07 -7.74
N THR A 15 -4.72 -13.11 -8.92
CA THR A 15 -3.26 -13.24 -9.04
C THR A 15 -2.55 -12.06 -8.40
N LEU A 16 -2.99 -10.82 -8.66
CA LEU A 16 -2.42 -9.64 -8.00
C LEU A 16 -2.55 -9.73 -6.48
N ALA A 17 -3.74 -10.07 -5.97
CA ALA A 17 -3.98 -10.22 -4.53
C ALA A 17 -3.07 -11.28 -3.90
N HIS A 18 -2.83 -12.39 -4.60
CA HIS A 18 -1.93 -13.44 -4.14
C HIS A 18 -0.46 -13.00 -4.11
N ARG A 19 0.04 -12.39 -5.19
CA ARG A 19 1.42 -11.89 -5.24
C ARG A 19 1.69 -10.79 -4.21
N LEU A 20 0.70 -9.93 -3.97
CA LEU A 20 0.75 -8.90 -2.95
C LEU A 20 0.75 -9.51 -1.55
N ASN A 21 -0.03 -10.58 -1.32
CA ASN A 21 -0.02 -11.33 -0.07
C ASN A 21 1.37 -11.93 0.20
N LEU A 22 2.00 -12.54 -0.81
CA LEU A 22 3.36 -13.05 -0.68
C LEU A 22 4.35 -11.92 -0.35
N SER A 23 4.27 -10.77 -1.01
CA SER A 23 5.16 -9.62 -0.76
C SER A 23 5.03 -9.10 0.68
N LEU A 24 3.79 -8.88 1.15
CA LEU A 24 3.53 -8.38 2.50
C LEU A 24 3.84 -9.40 3.61
N LEU A 25 3.74 -10.70 3.32
CA LEU A 25 4.12 -11.76 4.28
C LEU A 25 5.60 -11.67 4.69
N HIS A 26 6.49 -11.13 3.85
CA HIS A 26 7.91 -11.03 4.18
C HIS A 26 8.23 -9.90 5.18
N SER A 27 7.29 -8.98 5.46
CA SER A 27 7.50 -7.91 6.45
C SER A 27 6.86 -8.28 7.80
N THR A 28 7.70 -8.44 8.82
CA THR A 28 7.27 -8.74 10.19
C THR A 28 6.45 -7.61 10.81
N ASN A 29 6.78 -6.35 10.53
CA ASN A 29 6.03 -5.25 11.14
C ASN A 29 4.67 -5.07 10.47
N VAL A 30 4.55 -5.36 9.17
CA VAL A 30 3.23 -5.45 8.52
C VAL A 30 2.39 -6.55 9.14
N GLN A 31 2.96 -7.72 9.44
CA GLN A 31 2.23 -8.80 10.12
C GLN A 31 1.73 -8.39 11.51
N GLN A 32 2.48 -7.56 12.25
CA GLN A 32 2.07 -7.08 13.58
C GLN A 32 0.81 -6.20 13.55
N LEU A 33 0.46 -5.60 12.40
CA LEU A 33 -0.77 -4.81 12.25
C LEU A 33 -2.03 -5.67 12.24
N PHE A 34 -1.91 -6.99 12.06
CA PHE A 34 -3.04 -7.92 12.00
C PHE A 34 -3.36 -8.52 13.38
N ALA A 35 -4.14 -7.79 14.19
CA ALA A 35 -4.60 -8.23 15.51
C ALA A 35 -5.85 -9.14 15.49
N GLY A 36 -6.01 -9.97 14.45
CA GLY A 36 -7.02 -11.04 14.37
C GLY A 36 -8.38 -10.69 13.74
N ALA A 37 -8.79 -9.42 13.68
CA ALA A 37 -10.10 -9.03 13.14
C ALA A 37 -10.17 -9.00 11.59
N THR A 38 -9.02 -8.91 10.92
CA THR A 38 -8.93 -8.89 9.46
C THR A 38 -7.74 -9.73 9.04
N SER A 39 -7.86 -10.49 7.96
CA SER A 39 -6.76 -11.30 7.44
C SER A 39 -5.95 -10.54 6.40
N LEU A 40 -4.66 -10.88 6.26
CA LEU A 40 -3.81 -10.33 5.20
C LEU A 40 -4.41 -10.60 3.81
N SER A 41 -4.96 -11.80 3.60
CA SER A 41 -5.68 -12.15 2.37
C SER A 41 -6.85 -11.21 2.08
N THR A 42 -7.67 -10.88 3.09
CA THR A 42 -8.79 -9.93 2.93
C THR A 42 -8.30 -8.55 2.49
N VAL A 43 -7.21 -8.08 3.10
CA VAL A 43 -6.59 -6.79 2.76
C VAL A 43 -6.04 -6.82 1.34
N THR A 44 -5.29 -7.84 0.95
CA THR A 44 -4.67 -7.90 -0.38
C THR A 44 -5.71 -8.02 -1.49
N HIS A 45 -6.80 -8.75 -1.25
CA HIS A 45 -7.96 -8.78 -2.15
C HIS A 45 -8.66 -7.42 -2.24
N SER A 46 -8.74 -6.68 -1.14
CA SER A 46 -9.30 -5.32 -1.11
C SER A 46 -8.41 -4.33 -1.87
N VAL A 47 -7.09 -4.38 -1.69
CA VAL A 47 -6.13 -3.59 -2.46
C VAL A 47 -6.23 -3.89 -3.95
N ALA A 48 -6.25 -5.18 -4.33
CA ALA A 48 -6.43 -5.57 -5.72
C ALA A 48 -7.79 -5.09 -6.27
N ALA A 49 -8.86 -5.13 -5.46
CA ALA A 49 -10.15 -4.57 -5.88
C ALA A 49 -10.07 -3.07 -6.17
N LEU A 50 -9.41 -2.31 -5.29
CA LEU A 50 -9.23 -0.86 -5.43
C LEU A 50 -8.40 -0.52 -6.67
N VAL A 51 -7.28 -1.21 -6.88
CA VAL A 51 -6.43 -1.03 -8.07
C VAL A 51 -7.19 -1.24 -9.38
N PHE A 52 -8.07 -2.24 -9.43
CA PHE A 52 -8.88 -2.54 -10.62
C PHE A 52 -10.19 -1.73 -10.69
N THR A 53 -10.49 -0.85 -9.72
CA THR A 53 -11.76 -0.10 -9.68
C THR A 53 -11.88 0.90 -10.84
N GLN A 54 -10.75 1.47 -11.29
CA GLN A 54 -10.71 2.41 -12.41
C GLN A 54 -10.51 1.72 -13.78
N GLY A 55 -10.53 0.39 -13.82
CA GLY A 55 -10.24 -0.41 -15.02
C GLY A 55 -8.93 -1.19 -14.91
N GLN A 56 -8.43 -1.68 -16.05
CA GLN A 56 -7.16 -2.41 -16.06
C GLN A 56 -5.99 -1.40 -15.98
N PRO A 57 -5.16 -1.46 -14.93
CA PRO A 57 -4.02 -0.56 -14.78
C PRO A 57 -2.99 -0.77 -15.91
N ILE A 58 -2.63 0.31 -16.61
CA ILE A 58 -1.68 0.30 -17.74
C ILE A 58 -0.25 0.00 -17.25
N TRP A 59 0.07 0.42 -16.02
CA TRP A 59 1.36 0.22 -15.37
C TRP A 59 1.55 -1.20 -14.83
N LEU A 60 0.48 -2.00 -14.75
CA LEU A 60 0.56 -3.36 -14.25
C LEU A 60 0.97 -4.28 -15.40
N PRO A 61 2.12 -4.98 -15.32
CA PRO A 61 2.51 -5.93 -16.34
C PRO A 61 1.47 -7.05 -16.46
N PRO A 62 1.33 -7.68 -17.64
CA PRO A 62 0.50 -8.85 -17.79
C PRO A 62 0.94 -9.91 -16.77
N MET A 63 0.01 -10.29 -15.89
CA MET A 63 0.29 -11.28 -14.86
C MET A 63 0.24 -12.66 -15.52
N ASP A 64 1.41 -13.18 -15.87
CA ASP A 64 1.53 -14.54 -16.40
C ASP A 64 1.03 -15.57 -15.40
N ASN A 65 0.57 -16.71 -15.92
CA ASN A 65 -0.10 -17.79 -15.18
C ASN A 65 0.74 -18.43 -14.07
N THR A 66 2.03 -18.10 -13.97
CA THR A 66 2.91 -18.56 -12.90
C THR A 66 2.61 -17.78 -11.63
N SER A 67 1.72 -18.32 -10.81
CA SER A 67 1.12 -17.66 -9.64
C SER A 67 2.08 -17.43 -8.47
N GLU A 68 3.29 -17.99 -8.49
CA GLU A 68 4.15 -18.09 -7.30
C GLU A 68 5.17 -16.96 -7.14
N GLN A 69 5.24 -16.02 -8.09
CA GLN A 69 6.25 -14.95 -8.02
C GLN A 69 5.85 -13.84 -7.05
N VAL A 70 6.76 -13.48 -6.15
CA VAL A 70 6.61 -12.31 -5.26
C VAL A 70 6.56 -11.02 -6.10
N LEU A 71 5.67 -10.11 -5.71
CA LEU A 71 5.57 -8.79 -6.33
C LEU A 71 6.80 -7.93 -5.98
N SER A 72 7.37 -7.22 -6.95
CA SER A 72 8.50 -6.31 -6.71
C SER A 72 8.11 -5.22 -5.71
N SER A 73 9.08 -4.78 -4.89
CA SER A 73 8.83 -3.78 -3.83
C SER A 73 8.23 -2.48 -4.37
N GLU A 74 8.69 -2.02 -5.54
CA GLU A 74 8.16 -0.84 -6.23
C GLU A 74 6.69 -1.04 -6.65
N LEU A 75 6.35 -2.20 -7.20
CA LEU A 75 5.00 -2.48 -7.67
C LEU A 75 4.03 -2.69 -6.49
N THR A 76 4.48 -3.30 -5.40
CA THR A 76 3.75 -3.38 -4.13
C THR A 76 3.47 -1.98 -3.59
N LEU A 77 4.47 -1.11 -3.57
CA LEU A 77 4.33 0.28 -3.14
C LEU A 77 3.33 1.05 -4.02
N HIS A 78 3.40 0.88 -5.34
CA HIS A 78 2.48 1.51 -6.27
C HIS A 78 1.03 1.05 -6.08
N CYS A 79 0.82 -0.25 -5.82
CA CYS A 79 -0.51 -0.79 -5.49
C CYS A 79 -1.07 -0.20 -4.18
N LEU A 80 -0.24 -0.10 -3.15
CA LEU A 80 -0.61 0.50 -1.86
C LEU A 80 -0.90 1.99 -2.00
N PHE A 81 -0.12 2.71 -2.81
CA PHE A 81 -0.38 4.12 -3.12
C PHE A 81 -1.71 4.31 -3.85
N GLU A 82 -1.96 3.54 -4.90
CA GLU A 82 -3.21 3.62 -5.67
C GLU A 82 -4.43 3.38 -4.78
N ALA A 83 -4.38 2.32 -3.97
CA ALA A 83 -5.43 2.03 -3.00
C ALA A 83 -5.59 3.17 -1.97
N SER A 84 -4.48 3.67 -1.41
CA SER A 84 -4.50 4.75 -0.41
C SER A 84 -5.07 6.06 -0.98
N ARG A 85 -4.77 6.38 -2.24
CA ARG A 85 -5.33 7.56 -2.94
C ARG A 85 -6.84 7.45 -3.08
N LEU A 86 -7.35 6.28 -3.47
CA LEU A 86 -8.79 6.05 -3.60
C LEU A 86 -9.50 6.12 -2.25
N LEU A 87 -8.91 5.55 -1.21
CA LEU A 87 -9.46 5.59 0.15
C LEU A 87 -9.45 7.00 0.73
N PHE A 88 -8.41 7.80 0.45
CA PHE A 88 -8.36 9.21 0.82
C PHE A 88 -9.54 9.99 0.21
N VAL A 89 -9.77 9.83 -1.09
CA VAL A 89 -10.91 10.47 -1.77
C VAL A 89 -12.24 9.97 -1.20
N LYS A 90 -12.36 8.67 -0.90
CA LYS A 90 -13.57 8.10 -0.29
C LYS A 90 -13.84 8.69 1.10
N GLU A 91 -12.82 8.79 1.94
CA GLU A 91 -12.95 9.32 3.30
C GLU A 91 -13.34 10.80 3.30
N LEU A 92 -12.78 11.61 2.39
CA LEU A 92 -13.16 13.02 2.24
C LEU A 92 -14.61 13.21 1.78
N ASN A 93 -15.14 12.31 0.94
CA ASN A 93 -16.48 12.43 0.38
C ASN A 93 -17.58 11.83 1.27
N GLN A 94 -17.34 10.64 1.84
CA GLN A 94 -18.37 9.82 2.49
C GLN A 94 -18.10 9.58 3.99
N GLY A 95 -16.92 9.93 4.49
CA GLY A 95 -16.59 9.97 5.92
C GLY A 95 -16.49 8.61 6.63
N GLN A 96 -16.60 7.49 5.93
CA GLN A 96 -16.55 6.16 6.56
C GLN A 96 -15.69 5.19 5.74
N LEU A 97 -14.58 4.77 6.36
CA LEU A 97 -13.77 3.66 5.89
C LEU A 97 -14.11 2.39 6.68
N THR A 98 -14.02 1.24 6.01
CA THR A 98 -14.14 -0.04 6.69
C THR A 98 -12.86 -0.36 7.47
N GLN A 99 -12.92 -1.35 8.37
CA GLN A 99 -11.74 -1.81 9.11
C GLN A 99 -10.61 -2.26 8.17
N SER A 100 -10.92 -2.97 7.09
CA SER A 100 -9.92 -3.40 6.10
C SER A 100 -9.30 -2.21 5.37
N GLU A 101 -10.07 -1.16 5.09
CA GLU A 101 -9.60 0.07 4.44
C GLU A 101 -8.68 0.88 5.34
N HIS A 102 -9.02 1.01 6.63
CA HIS A 102 -8.10 1.59 7.61
C HIS A 102 -6.78 0.82 7.71
N LEU A 103 -6.86 -0.51 7.64
CA LEU A 103 -5.68 -1.37 7.69
C LEU A 103 -4.80 -1.21 6.43
N ILE A 104 -5.39 -1.00 5.25
CA ILE A 104 -4.64 -0.67 4.02
C ILE A 104 -3.79 0.59 4.20
N LEU A 105 -4.37 1.66 4.76
CA LEU A 105 -3.63 2.91 5.01
C LEU A 105 -2.48 2.71 6.00
N ALA A 106 -2.72 1.96 7.08
CA ALA A 106 -1.69 1.65 8.07
C ALA A 106 -0.54 0.83 7.47
N ILE A 107 -0.85 -0.18 6.65
CA ILE A 107 0.14 -1.01 5.95
C ILE A 107 0.93 -0.17 4.95
N ALA A 108 0.26 0.69 4.17
CA ALA A 108 0.93 1.57 3.22
C ALA A 108 1.94 2.49 3.92
N ASN A 109 1.57 3.05 5.08
CA ASN A 109 2.47 3.88 5.87
C ASN A 109 3.67 3.08 6.39
N GLN A 110 3.41 1.93 7.01
CA GLN A 110 4.43 1.07 7.60
C GLN A 110 5.42 0.58 6.54
N TRP A 111 4.91 0.08 5.42
CA TRP A 111 5.72 -0.39 4.29
C TRP A 111 6.59 0.74 3.70
N SER A 112 6.02 1.94 3.52
CA SER A 112 6.78 3.08 3.01
C SER A 112 7.91 3.52 3.95
N THR A 113 7.70 3.41 5.26
CA THR A 113 8.69 3.75 6.28
C THR A 113 9.81 2.73 6.29
N GLU A 114 9.50 1.44 6.30
CA GLU A 114 10.49 0.36 6.19
C GLU A 114 11.37 0.50 4.95
N LEU A 115 10.76 0.84 3.82
CA LEU A 115 11.48 0.97 2.56
C LEU A 115 12.45 2.17 2.58
N GLN A 116 12.07 3.28 3.21
CA GLN A 116 12.94 4.44 3.41
C GLN A 116 14.04 4.18 4.45
N GLU A 117 13.75 3.43 5.51
CA GLU A 117 14.75 3.04 6.52
C GLU A 117 15.81 2.11 5.93
N ARG A 118 15.41 1.14 5.09
CA ARG A 118 16.34 0.28 4.35
C ARG A 118 17.26 1.08 3.44
N ASP A 119 16.71 2.03 2.69
CA ASP A 119 17.48 2.92 1.80
C ASP A 119 18.47 3.80 2.59
N SER A 120 18.05 4.34 3.73
CA SER A 120 18.89 5.17 4.61
C SER A 120 19.98 4.36 5.34
N GLY A 121 19.69 3.11 5.72
CA GLY A 121 20.64 2.19 6.33
C GLY A 121 21.73 1.74 5.36
N ASN A 122 21.39 1.56 4.08
CA ASN A 122 22.36 1.20 3.04
C ASN A 122 23.33 2.36 2.76
N ALA A 123 22.84 3.60 2.75
CA ALA A 123 23.65 4.81 2.55
C ALA A 123 24.74 5.03 3.62
N ASN A 124 24.53 4.55 4.85
CA ASN A 124 25.49 4.68 5.96
C ASN A 124 26.54 3.55 6.01
N SER A 125 26.48 2.56 5.11
CA SER A 125 27.41 1.42 5.09
C SER A 125 28.66 1.60 4.20
N HIS A 126 28.89 2.80 3.65
CA HIS A 126 30.03 3.07 2.77
C HIS A 126 31.33 3.39 3.55
N LEU A 127 32.11 2.36 3.87
CA LEU A 127 33.55 2.38 4.19
C LEU A 127 34.20 1.09 3.62
N PRO A 128 35.51 1.11 3.28
CA PRO A 128 36.00 1.19 1.91
C PRO A 128 36.10 -0.15 1.18
N ALA A 129 36.21 -0.01 -0.14
CA ALA A 129 36.41 -1.04 -1.14
C ALA A 129 37.45 -2.10 -0.75
N ASP A 130 36.99 -3.33 -0.54
CA ASP A 130 37.68 -4.50 -1.05
C ASP A 130 36.75 -5.71 -1.04
N LYS A 131 36.82 -6.50 -2.12
CA LYS A 131 36.02 -7.69 -2.45
C LYS A 131 34.75 -7.43 -3.27
N VAL A 132 34.95 -7.22 -4.57
CA VAL A 132 33.92 -7.46 -5.59
C VAL A 132 34.32 -8.71 -6.37
N GLN A 133 33.65 -9.83 -6.10
CA GLN A 133 33.42 -10.88 -7.08
C GLN A 133 31.96 -11.35 -6.99
N ASN A 134 31.35 -11.41 -8.17
CA ASN A 134 30.08 -12.04 -8.56
C ASN A 134 28.75 -11.30 -8.28
N GLU A 135 28.34 -10.54 -9.30
CA GLU A 135 27.08 -10.71 -10.04
C GLU A 135 25.79 -10.95 -9.24
N GLN A 136 25.14 -9.84 -8.84
CA GLN A 136 23.69 -9.58 -8.77
C GLN A 136 23.47 -8.38 -7.84
N ARG A 137 23.76 -7.17 -8.35
CA ARG A 137 23.81 -5.96 -7.52
C ARG A 137 23.16 -4.75 -8.20
N ASP A 138 22.09 -4.97 -8.95
CA ASP A 138 21.39 -3.90 -9.69
C ASP A 138 20.06 -3.45 -9.06
N ASP A 139 19.66 -3.96 -7.89
CA ASP A 139 18.29 -3.74 -7.36
C ASP A 139 18.23 -3.15 -5.93
N ASP A 140 19.30 -2.47 -5.46
CA ASP A 140 19.44 -2.09 -4.04
C ASP A 140 19.39 -0.57 -3.76
N MET A 141 19.07 0.24 -4.78
CA MET A 141 18.78 1.67 -4.62
C MET A 141 17.30 1.93 -4.90
N LEU A 142 16.62 2.56 -3.94
CA LEU A 142 15.22 2.92 -4.11
C LEU A 142 15.10 3.95 -5.24
N SER A 143 14.42 3.57 -6.34
CA SER A 143 14.16 4.46 -7.49
C SER A 143 13.58 5.80 -7.03
N ASP A 144 13.93 6.90 -7.72
CA ASP A 144 13.37 8.23 -7.45
C ASP A 144 11.84 8.22 -7.46
N HIS A 145 11.24 7.40 -8.32
CA HIS A 145 9.79 7.21 -8.36
C HIS A 145 9.27 6.59 -7.06
N SER A 146 9.92 5.54 -6.56
CA SER A 146 9.55 4.90 -5.30
C SER A 146 9.72 5.85 -4.10
N ARG A 147 10.77 6.69 -4.09
CA ARG A 147 10.95 7.75 -3.08
C ARG A 147 9.81 8.76 -3.11
N GLN A 148 9.42 9.20 -4.31
CA GLN A 148 8.26 10.09 -4.50
C GLN A 148 6.96 9.46 -3.97
N LEU A 149 6.69 8.19 -4.29
CA LEU A 149 5.51 7.46 -3.80
C LEU A 149 5.48 7.37 -2.27
N CYS A 150 6.61 7.07 -1.61
CA CYS A 150 6.69 7.07 -0.16
C CYS A 150 6.37 8.46 0.44
N ASN A 151 6.89 9.54 -0.15
CA ASN A 151 6.60 10.90 0.30
C ASN A 151 5.12 11.29 0.12
N LEU A 152 4.52 10.87 -0.98
CA LEU A 152 3.08 11.06 -1.22
C LEU A 152 2.24 10.26 -0.22
N LEU A 153 2.60 9.02 0.08
CA LEU A 153 1.92 8.21 1.11
C LEU A 153 1.98 8.87 2.49
N LYS A 154 3.14 9.39 2.89
CA LYS A 154 3.27 10.17 4.13
C LYS A 154 2.38 11.42 4.12
N THR A 155 2.30 12.10 2.98
CA THR A 155 1.44 13.28 2.82
C THR A 155 -0.04 12.91 2.94
N ILE A 156 -0.48 11.81 2.32
CA ILE A 156 -1.85 11.31 2.45
C ILE A 156 -2.17 11.02 3.92
N ASN A 157 -1.32 10.25 4.62
CA ASN A 157 -1.57 9.89 6.02
C ASN A 157 -1.64 11.12 6.93
N THR A 158 -0.72 12.08 6.79
CA THR A 158 -0.71 13.30 7.60
C THR A 158 -1.92 14.19 7.36
N GLN A 159 -2.33 14.39 6.11
CA GLN A 159 -3.53 15.18 5.78
C GLN A 159 -4.80 14.52 6.32
N LEU A 160 -4.85 13.20 6.26
CA LEU A 160 -5.99 12.41 6.69
C LEU A 160 -6.10 12.40 8.23
N GLU A 161 -4.98 12.33 8.95
CA GLU A 161 -4.95 12.54 10.40
C GLU A 161 -5.36 13.96 10.81
N ALA A 162 -4.93 14.98 10.06
CA ALA A 162 -5.34 16.36 10.28
C ALA A 162 -6.85 16.53 10.09
N ALA A 163 -7.42 15.98 9.00
CA ALA A 163 -8.86 16.00 8.72
C ALA A 163 -9.67 15.31 9.84
N ARG A 164 -9.26 14.10 10.27
CA ARG A 164 -9.87 13.38 11.39
C ARG A 164 -9.80 14.17 12.70
N SER A 165 -8.72 14.90 12.92
CA SER A 165 -8.53 15.70 14.14
C SER A 165 -9.42 16.95 14.14
N GLN A 166 -9.53 17.63 13.00
CA GLN A 166 -10.45 18.76 12.82
C GLN A 166 -11.91 18.31 13.00
N GLN A 167 -12.31 17.17 12.43
CA GLN A 167 -13.67 16.65 12.59
C GLN A 167 -13.99 16.30 14.05
N ARG A 168 -13.04 15.72 14.78
CA ARG A 168 -13.19 15.48 16.23
C ARG A 168 -13.32 16.80 17.02
N GLN A 169 -12.59 17.84 16.66
CA GLN A 169 -12.71 19.16 17.30
C GLN A 169 -14.05 19.85 16.96
N ALA A 170 -14.49 19.81 15.71
CA ALA A 170 -15.79 20.35 15.29
C ALA A 170 -16.96 19.68 16.04
N ASN A 171 -16.93 18.35 16.16
CA ASN A 171 -17.95 17.61 16.91
C ASN A 171 -17.95 17.96 18.41
N ARG A 172 -16.78 18.20 19.01
CA ARG A 172 -16.68 18.65 20.41
C ARG A 172 -17.30 20.03 20.61
N ASN A 173 -17.05 20.97 19.69
CA ASN A 173 -17.59 22.33 19.78
C ASN A 173 -19.11 22.37 19.59
N MET A 174 -19.68 21.49 18.78
CA MET A 174 -21.14 21.37 18.58
C MET A 174 -21.88 20.77 19.80
N GLY A 175 -21.23 19.88 20.56
CA GLY A 175 -21.80 19.31 21.79
C GLY A 175 -21.87 20.29 22.96
N LEU A 176 -21.05 21.35 22.96
CA LEU A 176 -21.04 22.40 23.99
C LEU A 176 -22.12 23.48 23.78
N ASN A 177 -22.59 23.68 22.55
CA ASN A 177 -23.60 24.71 22.22
C ASN A 177 -25.05 24.22 22.35
N GLN A 178 -25.30 22.95 22.70
CA GLN A 178 -26.65 22.40 22.90
C GLN A 178 -27.08 22.33 24.37
N SER A 179 -26.26 22.80 25.31
CA SER A 179 -26.51 22.76 26.75
C SER A 179 -26.67 24.15 27.38
N VAL A 180 -27.40 25.05 26.73
CA VAL A 180 -27.83 26.34 27.30
C VAL A 180 -29.33 26.51 27.11
#